data_AF-A0A1E5IWD1-F1
#
_entry.id   AF-A0A1E5IWD1-F1
#
_cell.length_a   1.000
_cell.length_b   1.000
_cell.length_c   1.000
_cell.angle_alpha   90.00
_cell.angle_beta   90.00
_cell.angle_gamma   90.00
#
_symmetry.space_group_name_H-M   'P 1'
#
loop_
_entity.id
_entity.type
_entity.pdbx_description
1 polymer ?
#
loop_
_entity_poly.entity_id
_entity_poly.type
_entity_poly.pdbx_seq_one_letter_code
_entity_poly.pdbx_strand_id
1 'polypeptide(L)'
;MNITEAFKNALLADATYAIKGSIATEPSTLLSELTERLGSSLAHYVVDNFDIDFNSIINTSEILGSGFDASVWTEKASGKTTGKTYVALRGTDFNIQDLLTDSYLALSGGAQDQIASMVNWWLASTTPIGEQALQIKYQVTTTTNFINWVEAPSIEGTGTLAGVNNISVTGHSLGGHLASAFTRLFGGQWNIEHTSTFNSAGFTGSRFC
;
A
#
# COMPACT_ATOMS: atom_id res chain seq x y z
N MET A 1 1.10 -20.03 5.74
CA MET A 1 1.82 -18.99 6.50
C MET A 1 2.29 -19.56 7.83
N ASN A 2 3.54 -19.31 8.24
CA ASN A 2 4.04 -19.66 9.58
C ASN A 2 4.04 -18.40 10.48
N ILE A 3 4.35 -18.57 11.77
CA ILE A 3 4.32 -17.46 12.74
C ILE A 3 5.35 -16.37 12.43
N THR A 4 6.50 -16.73 11.87
CA THR A 4 7.54 -15.78 11.44
C THR A 4 7.03 -14.89 10.31
N GLU A 5 6.37 -15.47 9.31
CA GLU A 5 5.79 -14.74 8.19
C GLU A 5 4.64 -13.84 8.65
N ALA A 6 3.78 -14.31 9.56
CA ALA A 6 2.74 -13.49 10.16
C ALA A 6 3.32 -12.29 10.92
N PHE A 7 4.39 -12.51 11.70
CA PHE A 7 5.11 -11.46 12.42
C PHE A 7 5.70 -10.41 11.47
N LYS A 8 6.40 -10.82 10.40
CA LYS A 8 6.96 -9.89 9.41
C LYS A 8 5.87 -9.06 8.73
N ASN A 9 4.76 -9.69 8.31
CA ASN A 9 3.64 -8.99 7.69
C ASN A 9 3.01 -7.97 8.64
N ALA A 10 2.82 -8.32 9.91
CA ALA A 10 2.28 -7.41 10.92
C ALA A 10 3.23 -6.24 11.18
N LEU A 11 4.53 -6.54 11.32
CA LEU A 11 5.57 -5.55 11.56
C LEU A 11 5.66 -4.54 10.41
N LEU A 12 5.65 -5.00 9.16
CA LEU A 12 5.72 -4.11 7.99
C LEU A 12 4.42 -3.32 7.77
N ALA A 13 3.25 -3.90 8.10
CA ALA A 13 1.99 -3.18 8.10
C ALA A 13 1.94 -2.04 9.13
N ASP A 14 2.71 -2.15 10.21
CA ASP A 14 2.85 -1.08 11.21
C ASP A 14 3.99 -0.11 10.86
N ALA A 15 5.12 -0.64 10.38
CA ALA A 15 6.28 0.14 9.95
C ALA A 15 5.93 1.17 8.87
N THR A 16 5.00 0.86 7.96
CA THR A 16 4.58 1.81 6.92
C THR A 16 3.91 3.08 7.49
N TYR A 17 3.46 3.10 8.75
CA TYR A 17 3.00 4.32 9.42
C TYR A 17 4.14 5.24 9.87
N ALA A 18 5.35 4.70 10.05
CA ALA A 18 6.54 5.52 10.29
C ALA A 18 7.00 6.23 9.00
N ILE A 19 6.58 5.76 7.82
CA ILE A 19 6.99 6.30 6.53
C ILE A 19 6.21 7.55 6.18
N LYS A 20 6.64 8.68 6.77
CA LYS A 20 6.17 10.02 6.44
C LYS A 20 6.88 10.52 5.16
N GLY A 21 6.26 11.48 4.46
CA GLY A 21 6.81 12.03 3.20
C GLY A 21 8.25 12.57 3.28
N SER A 22 8.78 12.87 4.47
CA SER A 22 10.17 13.26 4.72
C SER A 22 11.19 12.13 4.51
N ILE A 23 10.80 10.87 4.67
CA ILE A 23 11.74 9.73 4.59
C ILE A 23 12.20 9.46 3.14
N ALA A 24 11.35 9.74 2.16
CA ALA A 24 11.72 9.63 0.75
C ALA A 24 12.85 10.61 0.37
N THR A 25 12.93 11.75 1.05
CA THR A 25 13.96 12.78 0.82
C THR A 25 15.16 12.67 1.75
N GLU A 26 15.02 12.03 2.93
CA GLU A 26 16.06 11.90 3.95
C GLU A 26 16.18 10.46 4.47
N PRO A 27 16.72 9.51 3.67
CA PRO A 27 16.84 8.09 4.03
C PRO A 27 17.53 7.82 5.38
N SER A 28 18.42 8.73 5.80
CA SER A 28 19.14 8.63 7.07
C SER A 28 18.24 8.68 8.30
N THR A 29 17.02 9.19 8.18
CA THR A 29 16.03 9.31 9.27
C THR A 29 15.18 8.06 9.47
N LEU A 30 15.30 7.05 8.60
CA LEU A 30 14.47 5.83 8.64
C LEU A 30 14.50 5.15 10.01
N LEU A 31 15.69 4.95 10.59
CA LEU A 31 15.82 4.28 11.88
C LEU A 31 15.16 5.08 13.02
N SER A 32 15.30 6.40 13.03
CA SER A 32 14.69 7.25 14.07
C SER A 32 13.16 7.23 13.99
N GLU A 33 12.59 7.33 12.79
CA GLU A 33 11.13 7.32 12.60
C GLU A 33 10.55 5.93 12.92
N LEU A 34 11.21 4.86 12.51
CA LEU A 34 10.84 3.49 12.91
C LEU A 34 10.96 3.30 14.42
N THR A 35 11.96 3.90 15.07
CA THR A 35 12.14 3.82 16.54
C THR A 35 11.02 4.53 17.27
N GLU A 36 10.58 5.70 16.79
CA GLU A 36 9.44 6.42 17.35
C GLU A 36 8.16 5.58 17.27
N ARG A 37 7.93 4.89 16.14
CA ARG A 37 6.72 4.08 15.92
C ARG A 37 6.74 2.73 16.62
N LEU A 38 7.82 1.96 16.47
CA LEU A 38 7.90 0.54 16.82
C LEU A 38 8.69 0.27 18.11
N GLY A 39 9.43 1.26 18.60
CA GLY A 39 10.47 1.08 19.61
C GLY A 39 11.77 0.50 19.03
N SER A 40 12.87 0.69 19.77
CA SER A 40 14.24 0.46 19.28
C SER A 40 14.49 -0.97 18.78
N SER A 41 14.08 -2.00 19.53
CA SER A 41 14.36 -3.40 19.15
C SER A 41 13.72 -3.79 17.82
N LEU A 42 12.46 -3.38 17.60
CA LEU A 42 11.74 -3.69 16.36
C LEU A 42 12.24 -2.83 15.20
N ALA A 43 12.55 -1.56 15.44
CA ALA A 43 13.14 -0.69 14.43
C ALA A 43 14.48 -1.25 13.91
N HIS A 44 15.37 -1.68 14.81
CA HIS A 44 16.61 -2.35 14.45
C HIS A 44 16.35 -3.64 13.66
N TYR A 45 15.41 -4.48 14.11
CA TYR A 45 15.04 -5.68 13.36
C TYR A 45 14.61 -5.35 11.93
N VAL A 46 13.79 -4.31 11.71
CA VAL A 46 13.37 -3.88 10.36
C VAL A 46 14.58 -3.48 9.52
N VAL A 47 15.40 -2.53 9.99
CA VAL A 47 16.53 -2.03 9.19
C VAL A 47 17.62 -3.07 8.98
N ASP A 48 17.75 -4.04 9.88
CA ASP A 48 18.75 -5.11 9.76
C ASP A 48 18.32 -6.17 8.75
N ASN A 49 17.01 -6.42 8.59
CA ASN A 49 16.49 -7.55 7.79
C ASN A 49 15.79 -7.14 6.49
N PHE A 50 15.47 -5.87 6.30
CA PHE A 50 14.74 -5.40 5.12
C PHE A 50 15.42 -4.18 4.49
N ASP A 51 15.36 -4.12 3.16
CA ASP A 51 15.65 -2.92 2.38
C ASP A 51 14.31 -2.28 1.99
N ILE A 52 14.19 -0.96 2.20
CA ILE A 52 13.04 -0.19 1.70
C ILE A 52 13.38 0.39 0.32
N ASP A 53 12.44 0.31 -0.61
CA ASP A 53 12.53 1.03 -1.86
C ASP A 53 12.01 2.46 -1.67
N PHE A 54 12.94 3.40 -1.44
CA PHE A 54 12.61 4.81 -1.23
C PHE A 54 11.91 5.47 -2.42
N ASN A 55 12.15 5.00 -3.65
CA ASN A 55 11.51 5.54 -4.85
C ASN A 55 10.08 5.02 -5.03
N SER A 56 9.70 3.98 -4.29
CA SER A 56 8.32 3.45 -4.27
C SER A 56 7.43 4.14 -3.26
N ILE A 57 7.99 4.94 -2.33
CA ILE A 57 7.24 5.59 -1.27
C ILE A 57 6.26 6.58 -1.88
N ILE A 58 4.98 6.39 -1.57
CA ILE A 58 3.92 7.36 -1.85
C ILE A 58 3.27 7.76 -0.53
N ASN A 59 3.12 9.07 -0.35
CA ASN A 59 2.44 9.66 0.78
C ASN A 59 1.60 10.84 0.27
N THR A 60 0.29 10.69 0.29
CA THR A 60 -0.62 11.72 -0.21
C THR A 60 -1.40 12.34 0.94
N SER A 61 -1.65 13.65 0.85
CA SER A 61 -2.37 14.36 1.91
C SER A 61 -3.75 13.73 2.15
N GLU A 62 -4.10 13.50 3.41
CA GLU A 62 -5.43 13.01 3.82
C GLU A 62 -6.55 14.05 3.58
N ILE A 63 -6.19 15.32 3.38
CA ILE A 63 -7.15 16.44 3.22
C ILE A 63 -7.19 16.93 1.77
N LEU A 64 -6.03 17.05 1.13
CA LEU A 64 -5.89 17.64 -0.21
C LEU A 64 -5.50 16.62 -1.29
N GLY A 65 -5.19 15.39 -0.90
CA GLY A 65 -4.84 14.28 -1.79
C GLY A 65 -5.79 13.10 -1.58
N SER A 66 -5.41 11.91 -2.05
CA SER A 66 -6.23 10.72 -1.87
C SER A 66 -6.10 10.08 -0.49
N GLY A 67 -5.11 10.45 0.31
CA GLY A 67 -4.76 9.73 1.55
C GLY A 67 -4.23 8.32 1.31
N PHE A 68 -3.85 7.98 0.08
CA PHE A 68 -3.20 6.73 -0.25
C PHE A 68 -1.71 6.80 0.02
N ASP A 69 -1.25 5.85 0.85
CA ASP A 69 0.13 5.76 1.30
C ASP A 69 0.62 4.31 1.22
N ALA A 70 1.81 4.11 0.67
CA ALA A 70 2.42 2.80 0.52
C ALA A 70 3.95 2.84 0.57
N SER A 71 4.53 1.71 0.96
CA SER A 71 5.97 1.46 0.92
C SER A 71 6.25 0.03 0.47
N VAL A 72 7.34 -0.16 -0.28
CA VAL A 72 7.79 -1.49 -0.69
C VAL A 72 9.07 -1.87 0.06
N TRP A 73 9.06 -3.07 0.62
CA TRP A 73 10.15 -3.62 1.40
C TRP A 73 10.60 -4.94 0.77
N THR A 74 11.89 -5.18 0.71
CA THR A 74 12.45 -6.46 0.29
C THR A 74 13.26 -7.04 1.42
N GLU A 75 13.00 -8.30 1.78
CA GLU A 75 13.88 -9.01 2.70
C GLU A 75 15.29 -9.03 2.14
N LYS A 76 16.27 -8.73 2.99
CA LYS A 76 17.66 -8.87 2.62
C LYS A 76 17.93 -10.33 2.32
N ALA A 77 18.50 -10.58 1.15
CA ALA A 77 18.84 -11.93 0.71
C ALA A 77 19.78 -12.61 1.71
N SER A 78 19.51 -13.87 2.05
CA SER A 78 20.49 -14.75 2.68
C SER A 78 21.06 -15.69 1.61
N GLY A 79 22.33 -15.51 1.26
CA GLY A 79 22.98 -16.32 0.21
C GLY A 79 22.58 -15.92 -1.22
N LYS A 80 22.10 -16.88 -2.03
CA LYS A 80 21.90 -16.73 -3.50
C LYS A 80 20.46 -16.47 -3.95
N THR A 81 19.49 -16.39 -3.04
CA THR A 81 18.08 -16.15 -3.36
C THR A 81 17.72 -14.70 -3.06
N THR A 82 17.16 -14.00 -4.03
CA THR A 82 16.52 -12.69 -3.80
C THR A 82 15.48 -12.85 -2.69
N GLY A 83 15.48 -11.95 -1.71
CA GLY A 83 14.51 -12.01 -0.62
C GLY A 83 13.11 -11.65 -1.09
N LYS A 84 12.13 -11.92 -0.23
CA LYS A 84 10.71 -11.71 -0.50
C LYS A 84 10.36 -10.23 -0.51
N THR A 85 9.53 -9.81 -1.47
CA THR A 85 9.04 -8.43 -1.59
C THR A 85 7.67 -8.28 -0.94
N TYR A 86 7.52 -7.19 -0.17
CA TYR A 86 6.33 -6.83 0.58
C TYR A 86 5.83 -5.47 0.13
N VAL A 87 4.58 -5.41 -0.31
CA VAL A 87 3.84 -4.16 -0.56
C VAL A 87 3.05 -3.85 0.69
N ALA A 88 3.50 -2.86 1.47
CA ALA A 88 2.85 -2.44 2.71
C ALA A 88 1.98 -1.21 2.42
N LEU A 89 0.67 -1.34 2.65
CA LEU A 89 -0.32 -0.29 2.42
C LEU A 89 -0.75 0.28 3.77
N ARG A 90 -0.59 1.59 3.95
CA ARG A 90 -1.00 2.29 5.16
C ARG A 90 -2.51 2.48 5.16
N GLY A 91 -3.12 2.38 6.35
CA GLY A 91 -4.45 2.95 6.55
C GLY A 91 -4.38 4.45 6.85
N THR A 92 -5.55 5.04 7.07
CA THR A 92 -5.64 6.45 7.47
C THR A 92 -5.21 6.63 8.93
N ASP A 93 -4.49 7.72 9.21
CA ASP A 93 -3.99 8.09 10.55
C ASP A 93 -4.98 9.02 11.30
N PHE A 94 -6.26 8.61 11.38
CA PHE A 94 -7.25 9.21 12.28
C PHE A 94 -7.35 8.40 13.58
N ASN A 95 -7.87 9.01 14.65
CA ASN A 95 -8.12 8.32 15.92
C ASN A 95 -8.83 6.99 15.66
N ILE A 96 -8.19 5.88 16.04
CA ILE A 96 -8.58 4.51 15.66
C ILE A 96 -10.00 4.17 16.15
N GLN A 97 -10.49 4.87 17.19
CA GLN A 97 -11.87 4.74 17.67
C GLN A 97 -12.89 5.43 16.75
N ASP A 98 -12.53 6.57 16.15
CA ASP A 98 -13.35 7.27 15.15
C ASP A 98 -13.45 6.42 13.87
N LEU A 99 -12.32 5.87 13.42
CA LEU A 99 -12.22 5.08 12.19
C LEU A 99 -13.04 3.78 12.20
N LEU A 100 -13.23 3.13 13.37
CA LEU A 100 -14.11 1.95 13.47
C LEU A 100 -15.58 2.31 13.27
N THR A 101 -15.99 3.51 13.73
CA THR A 101 -17.34 4.03 13.57
C THR A 101 -17.55 4.61 12.16
N ASP A 102 -16.52 5.25 11.62
CA ASP A 102 -16.51 5.97 10.34
C ASP A 102 -16.08 5.10 9.14
N SER A 103 -15.74 3.84 9.36
CA SER A 103 -15.40 2.89 8.29
C SER A 103 -16.46 2.87 7.18
N TYR A 104 -17.74 3.09 7.52
CA TYR A 104 -18.82 3.25 6.55
C TYR A 104 -18.73 4.53 5.69
N LEU A 105 -18.23 5.64 6.23
CA LEU A 105 -18.05 6.92 5.54
C LEU A 105 -16.81 6.91 4.63
N ALA A 106 -15.69 6.35 5.12
CA ALA A 106 -14.46 6.18 4.35
C ALA A 106 -14.67 5.33 3.08
N LEU A 107 -15.60 4.38 3.10
CA LEU A 107 -15.91 3.46 2.00
C LEU A 107 -16.78 4.06 0.88
N SER A 108 -17.22 5.33 0.97
CA SER A 108 -18.17 5.91 0.01
C SER A 108 -17.57 6.81 -1.07
N GLY A 109 -16.64 7.71 -0.72
CA GLY A 109 -15.96 8.62 -1.67
C GLY A 109 -14.42 8.59 -1.57
N GLY A 110 -13.87 8.58 -0.36
CA GLY A 110 -12.41 8.54 -0.14
C GLY A 110 -11.77 7.21 -0.54
N ALA A 111 -12.48 6.08 -0.36
CA ALA A 111 -11.99 4.78 -0.80
C ALA A 111 -11.78 4.70 -2.32
N GLN A 112 -12.60 5.37 -3.13
CA GLN A 112 -12.45 5.39 -4.58
C GLN A 112 -11.18 6.16 -4.97
N ASP A 113 -10.91 7.30 -4.33
CA ASP A 113 -9.67 8.05 -4.55
C ASP A 113 -8.45 7.21 -4.16
N GLN A 114 -8.48 6.54 -3.01
CA GLN A 114 -7.39 5.66 -2.58
C GLN A 114 -7.18 4.46 -3.51
N ILE A 115 -8.26 3.82 -3.98
CA ILE A 115 -8.17 2.71 -4.95
C ILE A 115 -7.60 3.21 -6.28
N ALA A 116 -8.05 4.37 -6.78
CA ALA A 116 -7.53 4.96 -8.01
C ALA A 116 -6.03 5.25 -7.89
N SER A 117 -5.62 5.90 -6.78
CA SER A 117 -4.21 6.19 -6.50
C SER A 117 -3.37 4.92 -6.36
N MET A 118 -3.87 3.90 -5.66
CA MET A 118 -3.20 2.61 -5.51
C MET A 118 -2.96 1.94 -6.87
N VAL A 119 -3.99 1.89 -7.72
CA VAL A 119 -3.87 1.30 -9.05
C VAL A 119 -2.87 2.07 -9.91
N ASN A 120 -3.02 3.40 -9.95
CA ASN A 120 -2.17 4.28 -10.74
C ASN A 120 -0.70 4.22 -10.31
N TRP A 121 -0.45 4.24 -9.00
CA TRP A 121 0.88 4.09 -8.41
C TRP A 121 1.51 2.75 -8.76
N TRP A 122 0.76 1.65 -8.61
CA TRP A 122 1.26 0.31 -8.90
C TRP A 122 1.61 0.14 -10.38
N LEU A 123 0.71 0.56 -11.28
CA LEU A 123 0.93 0.48 -12.73
C LEU A 123 2.10 1.37 -13.16
N ALA A 124 2.19 2.60 -12.67
CA ALA A 124 3.32 3.48 -12.96
C ALA A 124 4.65 2.89 -12.48
N SER A 125 4.66 2.32 -11.27
CA SER A 125 5.86 1.78 -10.65
C SER A 125 6.36 0.50 -11.33
N THR A 126 5.47 -0.32 -11.87
CA THR A 126 5.82 -1.61 -12.50
C THR A 126 6.03 -1.52 -14.01
N THR A 127 5.54 -0.46 -14.66
CA THR A 127 5.86 -0.17 -16.06
C THR A 127 7.31 0.34 -16.19
N PRO A 128 8.13 -0.23 -17.10
CA PRO A 128 9.50 0.22 -17.35
C PRO A 128 9.60 1.70 -17.77
N ILE A 129 10.76 2.31 -17.49
CA ILE A 129 11.09 3.67 -17.97
C ILE A 129 11.06 3.69 -19.51
N GLY A 130 10.47 4.74 -20.09
CA GLY A 130 10.27 4.87 -21.54
C GLY A 130 9.02 4.16 -22.08
N GLU A 131 8.26 3.44 -21.25
CA GLU A 131 6.96 2.86 -21.60
C GLU A 131 5.80 3.65 -20.95
N GLN A 132 4.62 3.60 -21.57
CA GLN A 132 3.42 4.29 -21.07
C GLN A 132 2.64 3.39 -20.10
N ALA A 133 2.51 3.83 -18.86
CA ALA A 133 1.68 3.20 -17.84
C ALA A 133 0.21 3.62 -18.01
N LEU A 134 -0.69 2.62 -18.02
CA LEU A 134 -2.12 2.86 -17.97
C LEU A 134 -2.50 3.54 -16.66
N GLN A 135 -3.42 4.51 -16.73
CA GLN A 135 -3.94 5.22 -15.57
C GLN A 135 -5.47 5.13 -15.59
N ILE A 136 -6.07 5.16 -14.41
CA ILE A 136 -7.51 5.14 -14.22
C ILE A 136 -7.98 6.36 -13.43
N LYS A 137 -9.24 6.69 -13.62
CA LYS A 137 -10.01 7.59 -12.75
C LYS A 137 -11.44 7.08 -12.66
N TYR A 138 -12.18 7.50 -11.65
CA TYR A 138 -13.62 7.27 -11.63
C TYR A 138 -14.38 8.55 -11.98
N GLN A 139 -15.58 8.35 -12.50
CA GLN A 139 -16.56 9.40 -12.77
C GLN A 139 -17.84 9.04 -12.05
N VAL A 140 -18.40 9.99 -11.30
CA VAL A 140 -19.69 9.83 -10.66
C VAL A 140 -20.76 10.36 -11.61
N THR A 141 -21.70 9.50 -11.99
CA THR A 141 -22.85 9.91 -12.77
C THR A 141 -23.83 10.64 -11.85
N THR A 142 -23.91 11.96 -11.96
CA THR A 142 -24.65 12.84 -11.02
C THR A 142 -26.14 12.55 -10.90
N THR A 143 -26.73 11.87 -11.90
CA THR A 143 -28.16 11.50 -11.91
C THR A 143 -28.46 10.19 -11.17
N THR A 144 -27.47 9.33 -11.00
CA THR A 144 -27.67 7.95 -10.47
C THR A 144 -26.72 7.58 -9.35
N ASN A 145 -25.72 8.42 -9.06
CA ASN A 145 -24.59 8.13 -8.16
C ASN A 145 -23.84 6.83 -8.51
N PHE A 146 -23.93 6.38 -9.77
CA PHE A 146 -23.12 5.26 -10.24
C PHE A 146 -21.68 5.71 -10.48
N ILE A 147 -20.74 4.91 -9.97
CA ILE A 147 -19.31 5.07 -10.15
C ILE A 147 -18.91 4.32 -11.43
N ASN A 148 -18.39 5.05 -12.41
CA ASN A 148 -17.83 4.48 -13.63
C ASN A 148 -16.31 4.66 -13.62
N TRP A 149 -15.58 3.56 -13.69
CA TRP A 149 -14.12 3.57 -13.86
C TRP A 149 -13.79 3.75 -15.33
N VAL A 150 -12.94 4.73 -15.64
CA VAL A 150 -12.53 5.06 -17.02
C VAL A 150 -11.03 5.25 -17.08
N GLU A 151 -10.48 5.06 -18.27
CA GLU A 151 -9.07 5.36 -18.54
C GLU A 151 -8.79 6.87 -18.36
N ALA A 152 -7.66 7.17 -17.73
CA ALA A 152 -7.08 8.49 -17.62
C ALA A 152 -5.85 8.58 -18.54
N PRO A 153 -5.37 9.79 -18.88
CA PRO A 153 -4.16 9.93 -19.68
C PRO A 153 -3.00 9.13 -19.08
N SER A 154 -2.40 8.26 -19.90
CA SER A 154 -1.23 7.47 -19.51
C SER A 154 -0.07 8.37 -19.11
N ILE A 155 0.77 7.90 -18.19
CA ILE A 155 2.02 8.56 -17.82
C ILE A 155 3.21 7.67 -18.18
N GLU A 156 4.42 8.24 -18.19
CA GLU A 156 5.62 7.42 -18.31
C GLU A 156 5.79 6.54 -17.05
N GLY A 157 6.15 5.27 -17.25
CA GLY A 157 6.49 4.37 -16.16
C GLY A 157 7.72 4.83 -15.40
N THR A 158 7.72 4.67 -14.08
CA THR A 158 8.90 5.02 -13.27
C THR A 158 9.92 3.88 -13.25
N GLY A 159 9.49 2.65 -13.59
CA GLY A 159 10.31 1.45 -13.59
C GLY A 159 10.84 1.03 -12.21
N THR A 160 10.43 1.70 -11.13
CA THR A 160 10.92 1.47 -9.77
C THR A 160 10.78 0.01 -9.33
N LEU A 161 9.65 -0.60 -9.69
CA LEU A 161 9.30 -1.99 -9.37
C LEU A 161 9.24 -2.86 -10.64
N ALA A 162 9.88 -2.43 -11.73
CA ALA A 162 9.93 -3.22 -12.95
C ALA A 162 10.64 -4.57 -12.69
N GLY A 163 9.98 -5.68 -13.02
CA GLY A 163 10.48 -7.03 -12.78
C GLY A 163 10.11 -7.63 -11.42
N VAL A 164 9.43 -6.89 -10.54
CA VAL A 164 8.82 -7.44 -9.33
C VAL A 164 7.60 -8.28 -9.72
N ASN A 165 7.72 -9.60 -9.60
CA ASN A 165 6.68 -10.54 -10.03
C ASN A 165 6.06 -11.36 -8.88
N ASN A 166 6.77 -11.53 -7.77
CA ASN A 166 6.29 -12.24 -6.60
C ASN A 166 6.24 -11.29 -5.40
N ILE A 167 5.05 -11.09 -4.84
CA ILE A 167 4.82 -10.13 -3.76
C ILE A 167 3.94 -10.71 -2.67
N SER A 168 4.18 -10.25 -1.45
CA SER A 168 3.17 -10.30 -0.38
C SER A 168 2.62 -8.91 -0.14
N VAL A 169 1.31 -8.83 0.06
CA VAL A 169 0.63 -7.55 0.28
C VAL A 169 0.15 -7.53 1.72
N THR A 170 0.47 -6.46 2.45
CA THR A 170 0.14 -6.33 3.86
C THR A 170 -0.46 -4.98 4.18
N GLY A 171 -1.38 -4.93 5.14
CA GLY A 171 -1.96 -3.67 5.58
C GLY A 171 -2.75 -3.78 6.89
N HIS A 172 -2.74 -2.69 7.65
CA HIS A 172 -3.50 -2.56 8.89
C HIS A 172 -4.67 -1.58 8.70
N SER A 173 -5.79 -1.81 9.39
CA SER A 173 -6.98 -0.95 9.32
C SER A 173 -7.48 -0.77 7.87
N LEU A 174 -7.63 0.47 7.40
CA LEU A 174 -7.99 0.77 6.00
C LEU A 174 -6.94 0.25 5.00
N GLY A 175 -5.66 0.20 5.38
CA GLY A 175 -4.61 -0.41 4.58
C GLY A 175 -4.85 -1.90 4.32
N GLY A 176 -5.51 -2.59 5.26
CA GLY A 176 -5.93 -3.99 5.05
C GLY A 176 -7.05 -4.13 4.02
N HIS A 177 -7.94 -3.13 3.91
CA HIS A 177 -8.95 -3.07 2.85
C HIS A 177 -8.25 -2.86 1.50
N LEU A 178 -7.33 -1.91 1.41
CA LEU A 178 -6.53 -1.69 0.20
C LEU A 178 -5.73 -2.94 -0.19
N ALA A 179 -5.16 -3.67 0.78
CA ALA A 179 -4.39 -4.90 0.51
C ALA A 179 -5.26 -5.99 -0.13
N SER A 180 -6.50 -6.11 0.35
CA SER A 180 -7.49 -7.03 -0.21
C SER A 180 -7.94 -6.59 -1.61
N ALA A 181 -8.14 -5.28 -1.83
CA ALA A 181 -8.50 -4.72 -3.14
C ALA A 181 -7.39 -4.89 -4.17
N PHE A 182 -6.15 -4.61 -3.77
CA PHE A 182 -4.95 -4.86 -4.55
C PHE A 182 -4.92 -6.31 -5.02
N THR A 183 -5.13 -7.25 -4.11
CA THR A 183 -5.11 -8.68 -4.41
C THR A 183 -6.19 -9.07 -5.42
N ARG A 184 -7.39 -8.52 -5.25
CA ARG A 184 -8.50 -8.75 -6.17
C ARG A 184 -8.23 -8.22 -7.57
N LEU A 185 -7.62 -7.03 -7.68
CA LEU A 185 -7.37 -6.36 -8.95
C LEU A 185 -6.17 -6.94 -9.70
N PHE A 186 -5.10 -7.28 -8.98
CA PHE A 186 -3.81 -7.61 -9.59
C PHE A 186 -3.42 -9.09 -9.52
N GLY A 187 -4.10 -9.91 -8.71
CA GLY A 187 -3.76 -11.33 -8.53
C GLY A 187 -3.90 -12.20 -9.78
N GLY A 188 -4.50 -11.70 -10.86
CA GLY A 188 -4.51 -12.36 -12.17
C GLY A 188 -3.27 -12.07 -13.03
N GLN A 189 -2.51 -11.01 -12.72
CA GLN A 189 -1.35 -10.56 -13.50
C GLN A 189 -0.03 -10.67 -12.72
N TRP A 190 -0.04 -10.46 -11.40
CA TRP A 190 1.12 -10.64 -10.52
C TRP A 190 0.93 -11.87 -9.62
N ASN A 191 2.03 -12.55 -9.30
CA ASN A 191 2.00 -13.63 -8.33
C ASN A 191 1.94 -13.05 -6.91
N ILE A 192 0.74 -13.06 -6.33
CA ILE A 192 0.53 -12.63 -4.95
C ILE A 192 0.63 -13.86 -4.05
N GLU A 193 1.78 -14.02 -3.39
CA GLU A 193 2.07 -15.16 -2.53
C GLU A 193 1.15 -15.19 -1.30
N HIS A 194 0.88 -14.02 -0.72
CA HIS A 194 0.00 -13.87 0.42
C HIS A 194 -0.55 -12.45 0.56
N THR A 195 -1.75 -12.35 1.13
CA THR A 195 -2.37 -11.08 1.52
C THR A 195 -2.68 -11.12 3.01
N SER A 196 -2.05 -10.23 3.78
CA SER A 196 -2.17 -10.17 5.23
C SER A 196 -2.89 -8.89 5.64
N THR A 197 -3.97 -9.03 6.39
CA THR A 197 -4.74 -7.87 6.86
C THR A 197 -4.85 -7.90 8.38
N PHE A 198 -4.55 -6.78 9.02
CA PHE A 198 -4.60 -6.66 10.49
C PHE A 198 -5.68 -5.63 10.87
N ASN A 199 -6.66 -6.04 11.68
CA ASN A 199 -7.77 -5.18 12.13
C ASN A 199 -8.46 -4.42 10.97
N SER A 200 -8.71 -5.10 9.85
CA SER A 200 -9.16 -4.47 8.62
C SER A 200 -10.66 -4.13 8.62
N ALA A 201 -11.04 -3.07 7.90
CA ALA A 201 -12.42 -2.62 7.70
C ALA A 201 -13.33 -3.60 6.90
N GLY A 202 -12.81 -4.74 6.43
CA GLY A 202 -13.57 -5.75 5.70
C GLY A 202 -13.77 -5.43 4.20
N PHE A 203 -14.51 -6.29 3.49
CA PHE A 203 -14.65 -6.24 2.02
C PHE A 203 -16.11 -6.21 1.51
N THR A 204 -17.10 -6.07 2.39
CA THR A 204 -18.52 -6.18 2.02
C THR A 204 -19.41 -5.25 2.84
N GLY A 205 -19.85 -4.15 2.23
CA GLY A 205 -21.11 -3.52 2.61
C GLY A 205 -22.27 -4.35 2.02
N SER A 206 -23.27 -4.66 2.82
CA SER A 206 -24.39 -5.52 2.46
C SER A 206 -25.29 -4.92 1.37
N ARG A 207 -24.90 -4.95 0.08
CA ARG A 207 -25.78 -4.67 -1.09
C ARG A 207 -25.32 -5.34 -2.39
N PHE A 208 -25.12 -6.66 -2.37
CA PHE A 208 -25.16 -7.47 -3.59
C PHE A 208 -26.10 -8.67 -3.37
N CYS A 209 -27.39 -8.42 -3.58
CA CYS A 209 -28.43 -9.36 -4.00
C CYS A 209 -29.41 -8.56 -4.86
#